data_AF-A0A485NM41-F1
#
_entry.id   AF-A0A485NM41-F1
#
_cell.length_a   1.000
_cell.length_b   1.000
_cell.length_c   1.000
_cell.angle_alpha   90.00
_cell.angle_beta   90.00
_cell.angle_gamma   90.00
#
_symmetry.space_group_name_H-M   'P 1'
#
loop_
_entity.id
_entity.type
_entity.pdbx_description
1 polymer ?
#
loop_
_entity_poly.entity_id
_entity_poly.type
_entity_poly.pdbx_seq_one_letter_code
_entity_poly.pdbx_strand_id
1 'polypeptide(L)'
;MEGVKLVVNKVLSSHFQVAHTVHMSALGLPGYHLHAAYAGDWQLSPTEVFPTVVGDMDSSGSLNAQVLLLLAERLRAKAVFQTQQAKFLTWQFDGEYRGDDYTATLTLGNPDLIGESVIMVAHFLQSLTHRLVLGGELVYHRRPGEEGAILTLAGKYSALHWVATLNVGSGGAHASYYHRANEQVRLPTPSSAPASQS
;
A
#
# COMPACT_ATOMS: atom_id res chain seq x y z
N MET A 1 25.92 -8.65 9.61
CA MET A 1 25.39 -9.38 8.44
C MET A 1 26.38 -10.48 8.12
N GLU A 2 26.22 -11.68 8.68
CA GLU A 2 27.04 -12.83 8.31
C GLU A 2 26.14 -13.87 7.64
N GLY A 3 26.27 -13.98 6.33
CA GLY A 3 25.50 -14.89 5.50
C GLY A 3 25.72 -14.62 4.02
N VAL A 4 25.41 -15.62 3.18
CA VAL A 4 25.46 -15.53 1.72
C VAL A 4 24.02 -15.50 1.21
N LYS A 5 23.65 -14.46 0.47
CA LYS A 5 22.36 -14.38 -0.25
C LYS A 5 22.62 -14.58 -1.74
N LEU A 6 22.12 -15.68 -2.28
CA LEU A 6 22.12 -15.95 -3.72
C LEU A 6 20.74 -15.61 -4.28
N VAL A 7 20.68 -14.80 -5.33
CA VAL A 7 19.43 -14.46 -6.03
C VAL A 7 19.58 -14.86 -7.49
N VAL A 8 18.72 -15.74 -7.97
CA VAL A 8 18.67 -16.21 -9.35
C VAL A 8 17.36 -15.76 -9.96
N ASN A 9 17.41 -14.73 -10.82
CA ASN A 9 16.26 -14.21 -11.54
C ASN A 9 16.23 -14.78 -12.95
N LYS A 10 15.14 -15.45 -13.30
CA LYS A 10 14.89 -16.03 -14.62
C LYS A 10 13.63 -15.41 -15.22
N VAL A 11 13.83 -14.63 -16.28
CA VAL A 11 12.74 -14.12 -17.10
C VAL A 11 12.39 -15.21 -18.12
N LEU A 12 11.17 -15.75 -18.04
CA LEU A 12 10.71 -16.84 -18.91
C LEU A 12 9.99 -16.29 -20.14
N SER A 13 9.34 -15.14 -20.01
CA SER A 13 8.75 -14.38 -21.13
C SER A 13 8.70 -12.88 -20.77
N SER A 14 8.26 -12.03 -21.70
CA SER A 14 7.99 -10.61 -21.42
C SER A 14 6.98 -10.39 -20.29
N HIS A 15 6.11 -11.39 -20.06
CA HIS A 15 5.00 -11.34 -19.12
C HIS A 15 5.27 -12.11 -17.83
N PHE A 16 6.27 -13.00 -17.80
CA PHE A 16 6.46 -13.92 -16.68
C PHE A 16 7.92 -13.99 -16.24
N GLN A 17 8.14 -13.66 -14.97
CA GLN A 17 9.44 -13.70 -14.31
C GLN A 17 9.37 -14.54 -13.03
N VAL A 18 10.43 -15.29 -12.78
CA VAL A 18 10.59 -16.11 -11.58
C VAL A 18 11.95 -15.83 -10.97
N ALA A 19 11.98 -15.61 -9.67
CA ALA A 19 13.16 -15.28 -8.90
C ALA A 19 13.30 -16.26 -7.73
N HIS A 20 14.46 -16.88 -7.63
CA HIS A 20 14.82 -17.82 -6.58
C HIS A 20 15.85 -17.16 -5.67
N THR A 21 15.49 -16.90 -4.42
CA THR A 21 16.40 -16.32 -3.44
C THR A 21 16.74 -17.36 -2.38
N VAL A 22 18.02 -17.74 -2.31
CA VAL A 22 18.56 -18.61 -1.27
C VAL A 22 19.34 -17.75 -0.28
N HIS A 23 18.94 -17.79 0.98
CA HIS A 23 19.64 -17.13 2.08
C HIS A 23 20.31 -18.18 2.96
N MET A 24 21.63 -18.15 3.00
CA MET A 24 22.45 -19.00 3.87
C MET A 24 23.01 -18.14 5.00
N SER A 25 22.70 -18.48 6.25
CA SER A 25 23.23 -17.78 7.44
C SER A 25 24.11 -18.72 8.25
N ALA A 26 25.19 -18.21 8.83
CA ALA A 26 26.05 -18.98 9.73
C ALA A 26 25.43 -19.16 11.13
N LEU A 27 24.50 -18.29 11.51
CA LEU A 27 23.88 -18.23 12.85
C LEU A 27 22.35 -18.41 12.83
N GLY A 28 21.73 -18.41 11.65
CA GLY A 28 20.28 -18.51 11.47
C GLY A 28 19.89 -19.67 10.57
N LEU A 29 18.58 -19.94 10.50
CA LEU A 29 18.05 -20.97 9.61
C LEU A 29 18.28 -20.58 8.14
N PRO A 30 18.78 -21.51 7.30
CA PRO A 30 18.82 -21.29 5.86
C PRO A 30 17.38 -21.18 5.35
N GLY A 31 17.15 -20.19 4.48
CA GLY A 31 15.83 -19.88 3.95
C GLY A 31 15.85 -19.87 2.44
N TYR A 32 14.79 -20.39 1.84
CA TYR A 32 14.56 -20.28 0.41
C TYR A 32 13.27 -19.49 0.17
N HIS A 33 13.33 -18.52 -0.72
CA HIS A 33 12.20 -17.72 -1.16
C HIS A 33 12.01 -17.89 -2.66
N LEU A 34 10.81 -18.29 -3.06
CA LEU A 34 10.36 -18.31 -4.43
C LEU A 34 9.48 -17.10 -4.68
N HIS A 35 9.93 -16.24 -5.58
CA HIS A 35 9.17 -15.10 -6.07
C HIS A 35 8.75 -15.36 -7.51
N ALA A 36 7.48 -15.22 -7.82
CA ALA A 36 6.95 -15.31 -9.17
C ALA A 36 6.10 -14.07 -9.45
N ALA A 37 6.31 -13.45 -10.60
CA ALA A 37 5.53 -12.31 -11.02
C ALA A 37 5.09 -12.46 -12.47
N TYR A 38 3.82 -12.16 -12.69
CA TYR A 38 3.17 -12.09 -13.99
C TYR A 38 2.67 -10.67 -14.21
N ALA A 39 2.93 -10.12 -15.39
CA ALA A 39 2.42 -8.83 -15.83
C ALA A 39 1.77 -9.02 -17.21
N GLY A 40 0.53 -8.56 -17.35
CA GLY A 40 -0.22 -8.64 -18.61
C GLY A 40 0.18 -7.58 -19.64
N ASP A 41 -0.61 -7.48 -20.69
CA ASP A 41 -0.34 -6.56 -21.81
C ASP A 41 -0.93 -5.15 -21.60
N TRP A 42 -1.89 -4.98 -20.67
CA TRP A 42 -2.64 -3.73 -20.54
C TRP A 42 -1.88 -2.72 -19.68
N GLN A 43 -1.19 -1.79 -20.33
CA GLN A 43 -0.44 -0.73 -19.65
C GLN A 43 -1.25 0.57 -19.63
N LEU A 44 -1.75 0.97 -18.46
CA LEU A 44 -2.49 2.23 -18.29
C LEU A 44 -1.54 3.41 -18.00
N SER A 45 -0.39 3.12 -17.38
CA SER A 45 0.67 4.09 -17.12
C SER A 45 2.05 3.42 -17.22
N PRO A 46 3.15 4.17 -17.38
CA PRO A 46 4.49 3.60 -17.47
C PRO A 46 4.86 2.70 -16.29
N THR A 47 4.21 2.90 -15.15
CA THR A 47 4.42 2.20 -13.89
C THR A 47 3.36 1.14 -13.57
N GLU A 48 2.24 1.09 -14.29
CA GLU A 48 1.11 0.22 -13.96
C GLU A 48 0.71 -0.62 -15.17
N VAL A 49 0.99 -1.92 -15.04
CA VAL A 49 0.64 -2.96 -16.01
C VAL A 49 -0.43 -3.85 -15.39
N PHE A 50 -1.45 -4.21 -16.17
CA PHE A 50 -2.59 -4.99 -15.72
C PHE A 50 -2.84 -6.18 -16.68
N PRO A 51 -3.36 -7.30 -16.16
CA PRO A 51 -3.33 -7.69 -14.76
C PRO A 51 -1.89 -7.96 -14.29
N THR A 52 -1.57 -7.61 -13.04
CA THR A 52 -0.29 -7.98 -12.41
C THR A 52 -0.55 -8.94 -11.27
N VAL A 53 0.13 -10.08 -11.25
CA VAL A 53 0.05 -11.07 -10.18
C VAL A 53 1.46 -11.32 -9.67
N VAL A 54 1.66 -11.18 -8.38
CA VAL A 54 2.94 -11.39 -7.72
C VAL A 54 2.72 -12.35 -6.56
N GLY A 55 3.56 -13.37 -6.44
CA GLY A 55 3.55 -14.31 -5.33
C GLY A 55 4.98 -14.49 -4.81
N ASP A 56 5.16 -14.36 -3.51
CA ASP A 56 6.40 -14.68 -2.81
C ASP A 56 6.10 -15.74 -1.75
N MET A 57 6.81 -16.88 -1.80
CA MET A 57 6.65 -17.96 -0.85
C MET A 57 7.99 -18.31 -0.23
N ASP A 58 8.04 -18.35 1.09
CA ASP A 58 9.20 -18.84 1.83
C ASP A 58 9.08 -20.33 2.17
N SER A 59 10.22 -20.96 2.49
CA SER A 59 10.31 -22.36 2.89
C SER A 59 9.62 -22.68 4.22
N SER A 60 9.20 -21.69 5.00
CA SER A 60 8.48 -21.86 6.25
C SER A 60 6.95 -21.89 6.08
N GLY A 61 6.46 -21.68 4.85
CA GLY A 61 5.03 -21.63 4.55
C GLY A 61 4.41 -20.25 4.72
N SER A 62 5.21 -19.18 4.77
CA SER A 62 4.71 -17.82 4.62
C SER A 62 4.60 -17.49 3.14
N LEU A 63 3.40 -17.16 2.71
CA LEU A 63 3.07 -16.76 1.34
C LEU A 63 2.61 -15.31 1.38
N ASN A 64 3.11 -14.48 0.48
CA ASN A 64 2.58 -13.17 0.17
C ASN A 64 2.16 -13.16 -1.31
N ALA A 65 0.86 -13.17 -1.57
CA ALA A 65 0.32 -13.06 -2.90
C ALA A 65 -0.38 -11.71 -3.07
N GLN A 66 -0.05 -10.99 -4.14
CA GLN A 66 -0.68 -9.75 -4.54
C GLN A 66 -1.21 -9.89 -5.97
N VAL A 67 -2.47 -9.54 -6.16
CA VAL A 67 -3.15 -9.54 -7.44
C VAL A 67 -3.66 -8.14 -7.68
N LEU A 68 -3.31 -7.54 -8.81
CA LEU A 68 -3.73 -6.22 -9.23
C LEU A 68 -4.44 -6.34 -10.58
N LEU A 69 -5.71 -5.97 -10.62
CA LEU A 69 -6.59 -6.10 -11.76
C LEU A 69 -7.17 -4.73 -12.13
N LEU A 70 -7.42 -4.54 -13.41
CA LEU A 70 -8.22 -3.43 -13.92
C LEU A 70 -9.58 -4.01 -14.33
N LEU A 71 -10.61 -3.82 -13.50
CA LEU A 71 -11.96 -4.35 -13.75
C LEU A 71 -12.69 -3.55 -14.83
N ALA A 72 -12.44 -2.24 -14.88
CA ALA A 72 -12.93 -1.34 -15.91
C ALA A 72 -11.86 -0.26 -16.17
N GLU A 73 -11.98 0.52 -17.24
CA GLU A 73 -11.02 1.58 -17.61
C GLU A 73 -10.66 2.53 -16.45
N ARG A 74 -11.57 2.68 -15.48
CA ARG A 74 -11.46 3.56 -14.31
C ARG A 74 -11.53 2.84 -12.96
N LEU A 75 -11.76 1.53 -12.95
CA LEU A 75 -11.90 0.74 -11.73
C LEU A 75 -10.77 -0.28 -11.61
N ARG A 76 -9.97 -0.11 -10.57
CA ARG A 76 -8.85 -0.97 -10.21
C ARG A 76 -9.25 -1.80 -8.98
N ALA A 77 -8.88 -3.06 -8.97
CA ALA A 77 -8.99 -3.90 -7.80
C ALA A 77 -7.63 -4.49 -7.46
N LYS A 78 -7.29 -4.53 -6.18
CA LYS A 78 -6.10 -5.16 -5.67
C LYS A 78 -6.50 -6.12 -4.56
N ALA A 79 -5.97 -7.32 -4.59
CA ALA A 79 -6.13 -8.29 -3.54
C ALA A 79 -4.73 -8.67 -3.03
N VAL A 80 -4.56 -8.71 -1.71
CA VAL A 80 -3.32 -9.12 -1.05
C VAL A 80 -3.66 -10.22 -0.05
N PHE A 81 -2.97 -11.34 -0.13
CA PHE A 81 -3.09 -12.46 0.78
C PHE A 81 -1.74 -12.71 1.44
N GLN A 82 -1.73 -12.80 2.76
CA GLN A 82 -0.54 -13.13 3.52
C GLN A 82 -0.83 -14.30 4.47
N THR A 83 -0.02 -15.33 4.35
CA THR A 83 0.04 -16.45 5.28
C THR A 83 1.36 -16.42 6.03
N GLN A 84 1.36 -16.96 7.24
CA GLN A 84 2.58 -17.20 8.01
C GLN A 84 2.48 -18.64 8.53
N GLN A 85 3.52 -19.45 8.30
CA GLN A 85 3.54 -20.85 8.75
C GLN A 85 2.27 -21.64 8.41
N ALA A 86 1.81 -21.54 7.15
CA ALA A 86 0.58 -22.17 6.65
C ALA A 86 -0.74 -21.72 7.33
N LYS A 87 -0.72 -20.65 8.14
CA LYS A 87 -1.93 -20.02 8.68
C LYS A 87 -2.23 -18.72 7.93
N PHE A 88 -3.48 -18.53 7.53
CA PHE A 88 -3.95 -17.25 6.98
C PHE A 88 -3.90 -16.17 8.06
N LEU A 89 -3.11 -15.12 7.84
CA LEU A 89 -2.99 -14.00 8.78
C LEU A 89 -3.83 -12.82 8.34
N THR A 90 -3.60 -12.37 7.10
CA THR A 90 -4.28 -11.20 6.57
C THR A 90 -4.63 -11.39 5.11
N TRP A 91 -5.76 -10.81 4.76
CA TRP A 91 -6.31 -10.77 3.44
C TRP A 91 -6.93 -9.39 3.30
N GLN A 92 -6.47 -8.66 2.28
CA GLN A 92 -6.85 -7.28 2.03
C GLN A 92 -7.37 -7.16 0.62
N PHE A 93 -8.51 -6.51 0.47
CA PHE A 93 -9.12 -6.20 -0.82
C PHE A 93 -9.24 -4.69 -0.95
N ASP A 94 -8.54 -4.12 -1.91
CA ASP A 94 -8.64 -2.71 -2.26
C ASP A 94 -9.40 -2.57 -3.58
N GLY A 95 -10.35 -1.64 -3.64
CA GLY A 95 -11.01 -1.18 -4.85
C GLY A 95 -10.76 0.31 -5.01
N GLU A 96 -10.08 0.70 -6.07
CA GLU A 96 -9.81 2.10 -6.40
C GLU A 96 -10.61 2.49 -7.65
N TYR A 97 -11.47 3.48 -7.51
CA TYR A 97 -12.19 4.10 -8.60
C TYR A 97 -11.63 5.50 -8.86
N ARG A 98 -11.13 5.71 -10.09
CA ARG A 98 -10.55 6.98 -10.52
C ARG A 98 -11.43 7.68 -11.55
N GLY A 99 -12.18 8.66 -11.07
CA GLY A 99 -12.91 9.61 -11.92
C GLY A 99 -11.99 10.67 -12.52
N ASP A 100 -12.58 11.62 -13.24
CA ASP A 100 -11.84 12.75 -13.82
C ASP A 100 -11.40 13.75 -12.74
N ASP A 101 -12.31 14.09 -11.82
CA ASP A 101 -12.06 15.07 -10.75
C ASP A 101 -12.09 14.46 -9.34
N TYR A 102 -12.27 13.15 -9.21
CA TYR A 102 -12.32 12.47 -7.91
C TYR A 102 -11.67 11.09 -7.95
N THR A 103 -11.25 10.61 -6.80
CA THR A 103 -10.70 9.27 -6.58
C THR A 103 -11.30 8.72 -5.29
N ALA A 104 -11.94 7.57 -5.39
CA ALA A 104 -12.50 6.85 -4.26
C ALA A 104 -11.75 5.53 -4.10
N THR A 105 -11.27 5.23 -2.91
CA THR A 105 -10.63 3.95 -2.59
C THR A 105 -11.37 3.30 -1.44
N LEU A 106 -11.66 2.01 -1.56
CA LEU A 106 -12.23 1.20 -0.50
C LEU A 106 -11.30 0.03 -0.24
N THR A 107 -10.81 -0.07 0.99
CA THR A 107 -9.92 -1.12 1.48
C THR A 107 -10.66 -1.94 2.52
N LEU A 108 -10.74 -3.24 2.33
CA LEU A 108 -11.25 -4.19 3.31
C LEU A 108 -10.10 -5.06 3.77
N GLY A 109 -9.68 -4.88 5.02
CA GLY A 109 -8.60 -5.61 5.66
C GLY A 109 -9.12 -6.61 6.69
N ASN A 110 -8.65 -7.84 6.57
CA ASN A 110 -8.88 -8.93 7.51
C ASN A 110 -10.36 -9.12 7.93
N PRO A 111 -11.29 -9.29 6.98
CA PRO A 111 -12.67 -9.64 7.32
C PRO A 111 -12.71 -11.05 7.94
N ASP A 112 -13.15 -11.18 9.17
CA ASP A 112 -13.40 -12.45 9.84
C ASP A 112 -14.89 -12.54 10.17
N LEU A 113 -15.62 -13.37 9.42
CA LEU A 113 -17.04 -13.62 9.66
C LEU A 113 -17.29 -14.39 10.97
N ILE A 114 -16.31 -15.18 11.44
CA ILE A 114 -16.45 -16.02 12.63
C ILE A 114 -16.12 -15.19 13.87
N GLY A 115 -15.03 -14.42 13.80
CA GLY A 115 -14.60 -13.51 14.86
C GLY A 115 -15.26 -12.14 14.82
N GLU A 116 -16.28 -11.91 13.98
CA GLU A 116 -16.98 -10.62 13.76
C GLU A 116 -16.04 -9.41 13.67
N SER A 117 -14.84 -9.61 13.11
CA SER A 117 -13.80 -8.60 13.04
C SER A 117 -13.66 -8.12 11.61
N VAL A 118 -13.65 -6.82 11.37
CA VAL A 118 -13.38 -6.27 10.05
C VAL A 118 -12.72 -4.91 10.16
N ILE A 119 -11.77 -4.64 9.29
CA ILE A 119 -11.22 -3.31 9.09
C ILE A 119 -11.66 -2.86 7.71
N MET A 120 -12.36 -1.75 7.64
CA MET A 120 -12.76 -1.10 6.41
C MET A 120 -12.18 0.30 6.40
N VAL A 121 -11.46 0.65 5.34
CA VAL A 121 -10.96 2.01 5.14
C VAL A 121 -11.53 2.53 3.83
N ALA A 122 -12.25 3.63 3.90
CA ALA A 122 -12.75 4.33 2.73
C ALA A 122 -12.04 5.67 2.62
N HIS A 123 -11.36 5.92 1.51
CA HIS A 123 -10.84 7.25 1.17
C HIS A 123 -11.61 7.82 0.01
N PHE A 124 -11.84 9.12 0.06
CA PHE A 124 -12.43 9.89 -1.00
C PHE A 124 -11.66 11.18 -1.15
N LEU A 125 -11.08 11.41 -2.32
CA LEU A 125 -10.36 12.64 -2.66
C LEU A 125 -11.04 13.26 -3.89
N GLN A 126 -11.32 14.56 -3.83
CA GLN A 126 -11.92 15.32 -4.92
C GLN A 126 -11.11 16.60 -5.18
N SER A 127 -10.80 16.85 -6.44
CA SER A 127 -10.18 18.08 -6.91
C SER A 127 -11.27 19.14 -7.09
N LEU A 128 -11.31 20.14 -6.20
CA LEU A 128 -12.23 21.28 -6.36
C LEU A 128 -11.67 22.33 -7.33
N THR A 129 -10.34 22.39 -7.47
CA THR A 129 -9.66 23.32 -8.37
C THR A 129 -8.38 22.67 -8.86
N HIS A 130 -7.77 23.17 -9.95
CA HIS A 130 -6.47 22.68 -10.45
C HIS A 130 -5.32 22.67 -9.41
N ARG A 131 -5.51 23.34 -8.28
CA ARG A 131 -4.51 23.48 -7.21
C ARG A 131 -4.96 22.92 -5.86
N LEU A 132 -6.26 22.66 -5.68
CA LEU A 132 -6.82 22.29 -4.38
C LEU A 132 -7.55 20.96 -4.51
N VAL A 133 -7.07 19.98 -3.75
CA VAL A 133 -7.69 18.67 -3.58
C VAL A 133 -8.11 18.55 -2.12
N LEU A 134 -9.36 18.23 -1.88
CA LEU A 134 -9.89 17.96 -0.55
C LEU A 134 -10.45 16.55 -0.51
N GLY A 135 -10.54 15.99 0.68
CA GLY A 135 -11.13 14.68 0.84
C GLY A 135 -11.15 14.23 2.28
N GLY A 136 -11.42 12.94 2.45
CA GLY A 136 -11.48 12.31 3.74
C GLY A 136 -11.13 10.83 3.67
N GLU A 137 -10.78 10.31 4.82
CA GLU A 137 -10.48 8.93 5.11
C GLU A 137 -11.34 8.51 6.31
N LEU A 138 -12.14 7.48 6.11
CA LEU A 138 -12.93 6.85 7.15
C LEU A 138 -12.35 5.47 7.41
N VAL A 139 -11.76 5.28 8.59
CA VAL A 139 -11.29 3.99 9.08
C VAL A 139 -12.35 3.45 10.05
N TYR A 140 -13.09 2.45 9.62
CA TYR A 140 -13.98 1.68 10.46
C TYR A 140 -13.29 0.38 10.86
N HIS A 141 -13.12 0.13 12.15
CA HIS A 141 -12.67 -1.15 12.65
C HIS A 141 -13.67 -1.67 13.66
N ARG A 142 -14.07 -2.91 13.46
CA ARG A 142 -14.94 -3.66 14.35
C ARG A 142 -14.16 -4.88 14.81
N ARG A 143 -14.11 -5.09 16.13
CA ARG A 143 -13.58 -6.28 16.79
C ARG A 143 -14.56 -6.69 17.90
N PRO A 144 -14.56 -7.95 18.34
CA PRO A 144 -15.39 -8.37 19.46
C PRO A 144 -15.15 -7.51 20.71
N GLY A 145 -16.14 -6.70 21.08
CA GLY A 145 -16.08 -5.81 22.24
C GLY A 145 -15.46 -4.42 21.99
N GLU A 146 -14.98 -4.13 20.77
CA GLU A 146 -14.39 -2.83 20.42
C GLU A 146 -14.84 -2.41 19.02
N GLU A 147 -15.61 -1.32 18.95
CA GLU A 147 -16.04 -0.71 17.69
C GLU A 147 -15.55 0.74 17.65
N GLY A 148 -14.84 1.08 16.57
CA GLY A 148 -14.27 2.41 16.40
C GLY A 148 -14.35 2.88 14.96
N ALA A 149 -14.82 4.12 14.80
CA ALA A 149 -14.76 4.84 13.55
C ALA A 149 -13.87 6.08 13.72
N ILE A 150 -12.85 6.19 12.88
CA ILE A 150 -11.96 7.33 12.82
C ILE A 150 -12.19 8.01 11.48
N LEU A 151 -12.65 9.26 11.53
CA LEU A 151 -12.74 10.12 10.37
C LEU A 151 -11.55 11.08 10.38
N THR A 152 -10.84 11.11 9.26
CA THR A 152 -9.74 12.03 8.98
C THR A 152 -10.10 12.83 7.74
N LEU A 153 -9.99 14.14 7.81
CA LEU A 153 -10.12 15.03 6.66
C LEU A 153 -8.73 15.32 6.11
N ALA A 154 -8.58 15.24 4.79
CA ALA A 154 -7.32 15.47 4.10
C ALA A 154 -7.48 16.62 3.10
N GLY A 155 -6.48 17.50 3.04
CA GLY A 155 -6.42 18.62 2.13
C GLY A 155 -5.03 18.75 1.55
N LYS A 156 -4.93 18.91 0.23
CA LYS A 156 -3.69 19.15 -0.48
C LYS A 156 -3.83 20.40 -1.33
N TYR A 157 -2.91 21.34 -1.13
CA TYR A 157 -2.78 22.54 -1.92
C TYR A 157 -1.45 22.52 -2.68
N SER A 158 -1.50 22.57 -4.01
CA SER A 158 -0.34 22.57 -4.89
C SER A 158 -0.19 23.94 -5.55
N ALA A 159 0.82 24.69 -5.14
CA ALA A 159 1.26 25.93 -5.77
C ALA A 159 2.41 25.65 -6.75
N LEU A 160 2.86 26.70 -7.46
CA LEU A 160 3.88 26.58 -8.51
C LEU A 160 5.23 26.04 -7.99
N HIS A 161 5.59 26.37 -6.75
CA HIS A 161 6.90 26.03 -6.15
C HIS A 161 6.80 25.27 -4.82
N TRP A 162 5.58 25.09 -4.28
CA TRP A 162 5.37 24.42 -3.01
C TRP A 162 4.07 23.62 -2.99
N VAL A 163 4.04 22.58 -2.18
CA VAL A 163 2.87 21.73 -1.92
C VAL A 163 2.69 21.68 -0.42
N ALA A 164 1.51 22.02 0.06
CA ALA A 164 1.13 21.77 1.45
C ALA A 164 0.07 20.67 1.50
N THR A 165 0.19 19.78 2.47
CA THR A 165 -0.80 18.78 2.81
C THR A 165 -1.19 18.94 4.27
N LEU A 166 -2.47 18.83 4.56
CA LEU A 166 -3.05 18.93 5.89
C LEU A 166 -4.02 17.76 6.07
N ASN A 167 -3.74 16.90 7.05
CA ASN A 167 -4.62 15.81 7.45
C ASN A 167 -5.06 16.07 8.90
N VAL A 168 -6.35 16.14 9.16
CA VAL A 168 -6.92 16.40 10.48
C VAL A 168 -7.91 15.29 10.82
N GLY A 169 -7.62 14.50 11.84
CA GLY A 169 -8.51 13.44 12.31
C GLY A 169 -8.64 13.44 13.82
N SER A 170 -9.45 12.53 14.35
CA SER A 170 -9.65 12.39 15.80
C SER A 170 -8.36 12.06 16.58
N GLY A 171 -7.37 11.46 15.91
CA GLY A 171 -6.06 11.13 16.49
C GLY A 171 -5.00 12.23 16.40
N GLY A 172 -5.27 13.35 15.73
CA GLY A 172 -4.32 14.45 15.59
C GLY A 172 -4.38 15.17 14.25
N ALA A 173 -3.63 16.28 14.17
CA ALA A 173 -3.45 17.05 12.95
C ALA A 173 -2.01 16.91 12.46
N HIS A 174 -1.86 16.46 11.21
CA HIS A 174 -0.58 16.35 10.52
C HIS A 174 -0.55 17.33 9.36
N ALA A 175 0.34 18.30 9.43
CA ALA A 175 0.64 19.19 8.31
C ALA A 175 2.02 18.84 7.76
N SER A 176 2.16 18.85 6.43
CA SER A 176 3.47 18.72 5.77
C SER A 176 3.58 19.78 4.69
N TYR A 177 4.75 20.42 4.66
CA TYR A 177 5.07 21.46 3.69
C TYR A 177 6.28 21.01 2.88
N TYR A 178 6.09 20.94 1.57
CA TYR A 178 7.14 20.61 0.62
C TYR A 178 7.41 21.83 -0.26
N HIS A 179 8.67 22.28 -0.31
CA HIS A 179 9.12 23.35 -1.19
C HIS A 179 10.19 22.83 -2.14
N ARG A 180 10.00 23.02 -3.44
CA ARG A 180 10.97 22.56 -4.44
C ARG A 180 12.10 23.58 -4.56
N ALA A 181 13.17 23.38 -3.80
CA ALA A 181 14.40 24.18 -3.88
C ALA A 181 15.48 23.48 -4.75
N ASN A 182 15.45 23.72 -6.06
CA ASN A 182 16.47 23.35 -7.07
C ASN A 182 16.92 21.87 -7.18
N GLU A 183 17.44 21.45 -8.35
CA GLU A 183 17.52 20.02 -8.77
C GLU A 183 18.54 19.11 -8.07
N GLN A 184 19.26 19.55 -7.02
CA GLN A 184 20.43 18.78 -6.54
C GLN A 184 20.38 18.20 -5.13
N VAL A 185 19.43 18.52 -4.25
CA VAL A 185 19.42 17.90 -2.91
C VAL A 185 18.00 17.74 -2.39
N ARG A 186 17.56 16.48 -2.23
CA ARG A 186 16.33 16.14 -1.50
C ARG A 186 16.70 15.72 -0.08
N LEU A 187 16.32 16.52 0.91
CA LEU A 187 16.28 16.13 2.31
C LEU A 187 14.83 16.26 2.79
N PRO A 188 14.12 15.15 3.07
CA PRO A 188 12.85 15.22 3.78
C PRO A 188 13.11 15.40 5.28
N THR A 189 12.73 16.55 5.84
CA THR A 189 12.62 16.75 7.30
C THR A 189 11.17 16.56 7.73
N PRO A 190 10.80 15.42 8.37
CA PRO A 190 9.56 15.36 9.14
C PRO A 190 9.75 16.09 10.47
N SER A 191 8.99 17.17 10.71
CA SER A 191 8.91 17.80 12.03
C SER A 191 7.75 17.20 12.82
N SER A 192 8.06 16.34 13.79
CA SER A 192 7.14 15.99 14.88
C SER A 192 7.54 16.78 16.12
N ALA A 193 6.74 17.75 16.55
CA ALA A 193 6.95 18.45 17.82
C ALA A 193 6.39 17.61 18.98
N PRO A 194 7.18 17.26 20.01
CA PRO A 194 6.64 16.72 21.25
C PRO A 194 6.10 17.85 22.14
N ALA A 195 4.88 17.69 22.64
CA ALA A 195 4.31 18.57 23.66
C ALA A 195 5.04 18.36 24.99
N SER A 196 5.58 19.45 25.56
CA SER A 196 6.12 19.50 26.91
C SER A 196 4.99 19.43 27.94
N GLN A 197 5.02 18.44 28.83
CA GLN A 197 4.22 18.43 30.06
C GLN A 197 4.84 19.38 31.09
N SER A 198 4.00 20.20 31.73
CA SER A 198 4.28 20.98 32.93
C SER A 198 3.82 20.23 34.18
#